data_AF-A0A1B3E1E3-F1
#
_entry.id   AF-A0A1B3E1E3-F1
#
_cell.length_a   1.000
_cell.length_b   1.000
_cell.length_c   1.000
_cell.angle_alpha   90.00
_cell.angle_beta   90.00
_cell.angle_gamma   90.00
#
_symmetry.space_group_name_H-M   'P 1'
#
loop_
_entity.id
_entity.type
_entity.pdbx_description
1 polymer ?
#
loop_
_entity_poly.entity_id
_entity_poly.type
_entity_poly.pdbx_seq_one_letter_code
_entity_poly.pdbx_strand_id
1 'polypeptide(L)'
;MQYPDILHHGAVTGVTGSCHQLLMDEQHSLLVDCGLFQGAETSAEGRAGADRLDIDFDISTLKALVLTHVHMDHVGRLPYLLAAGYKGPIICSQPSAQLLPLVLEDAFQFTFGRNAQLLQKYLKLIQQRVMPLPFRTWHSLIDTPDLQARIRLQRAGHILGSAYIECDVRYPKRGEQKRVVFSGDLGATHTPLLPAQKSPWKADILVLESTYGDRLHEDRRTRKQRLKAIIEQALADNGTVLIPAFSIGRTQELLYELEEIIHHATNPPRSRLSSPLPLAGEGLGERAKTAPHQMTGEGPRFSSPLPPAGEGPGVRETTASKKTPEDSPELHWPALPIILDSPLATRFTRAYRDLQHFWDAEAQKRIKVGRKPLGFEQLLTVEPRRPPAHGAPSGQHRPPRHRDCG
;
A
#
# COMPACT_ATOMS: atom_id res chain seq x y z
N MET A 1 16.15 34.26 -10.80
CA MET A 1 16.35 32.97 -10.08
C MET A 1 17.21 32.04 -10.94
N GLN A 2 17.89 31.06 -10.33
CA GLN A 2 18.55 29.99 -11.08
C GLN A 2 17.57 28.82 -11.21
N TYR A 3 17.36 28.32 -12.42
CA TYR A 3 16.43 27.23 -12.71
C TYR A 3 17.19 25.94 -13.09
N PRO A 4 16.61 24.75 -12.86
CA PRO A 4 15.32 24.53 -12.21
C PRO A 4 15.39 24.75 -10.70
N ASP A 5 14.26 25.12 -10.10
CA ASP A 5 14.08 25.29 -8.66
C ASP A 5 12.83 24.50 -8.18
N ILE A 6 12.71 24.23 -6.88
CA ILE A 6 11.62 23.43 -6.31
C ILE A 6 10.96 24.19 -5.17
N LEU A 7 9.67 24.45 -5.31
CA LEU A 7 8.82 24.93 -4.21
C LEU A 7 8.06 23.75 -3.61
N HIS A 8 8.11 23.61 -2.29
CA HIS A 8 7.37 22.58 -1.58
C HIS A 8 6.13 23.19 -0.92
N HIS A 9 4.96 22.73 -1.35
CA HIS A 9 3.65 23.18 -0.83
C HIS A 9 3.09 22.24 0.24
N GLY A 10 3.79 21.13 0.51
CA GLY A 10 3.45 20.17 1.55
C GLY A 10 4.49 19.04 1.66
N ALA A 11 4.30 18.15 2.64
CA ALA A 11 5.16 16.99 2.93
C ALA A 11 6.68 17.30 3.09
N VAL A 12 7.03 18.46 3.66
CA VAL A 12 8.44 18.82 3.97
C VAL A 12 8.87 18.29 5.33
N THR A 13 8.05 18.52 6.35
CA THR A 13 8.30 18.10 7.74
C THR A 13 7.25 17.10 8.23
N GLY A 14 6.43 16.60 7.31
CA GLY A 14 5.30 15.71 7.56
C GLY A 14 5.20 14.64 6.49
N VAL A 15 4.35 13.64 6.75
CA VAL A 15 4.12 12.48 5.89
C VAL A 15 3.03 12.75 4.87
N THR A 16 2.10 13.68 5.14
CA THR A 16 0.90 13.87 4.30
C THR A 16 0.88 15.20 3.56
N GLY A 17 -0.05 15.31 2.60
CA GLY A 17 -0.19 16.52 1.79
C GLY A 17 0.94 16.71 0.78
N SER A 18 1.45 15.63 0.18
CA SER A 18 2.49 15.69 -0.84
C SER A 18 2.09 16.63 -1.99
N CYS A 19 2.89 17.66 -2.21
CA CYS A 19 2.65 18.69 -3.22
C CYS A 19 3.95 19.46 -3.46
N HIS A 20 4.57 19.25 -4.63
CA HIS A 20 5.84 19.87 -4.98
C HIS A 20 5.79 20.48 -6.37
N GLN A 21 6.27 21.71 -6.52
CA GLN A 21 6.27 22.44 -7.79
C GLN A 21 7.70 22.59 -8.30
N LEU A 22 7.99 21.97 -9.42
CA LEU A 22 9.25 22.13 -10.16
C LEU A 22 9.13 23.35 -11.08
N LEU A 23 9.82 24.42 -10.74
CA LEU A 23 9.95 25.62 -11.56
C LEU A 23 11.03 25.40 -12.63
N MET A 24 10.68 25.53 -13.90
CA MET A 24 11.61 25.33 -15.02
C MET A 24 12.06 26.66 -15.61
N ASP A 25 11.20 27.67 -15.59
CA ASP A 25 11.48 29.08 -15.86
C ASP A 25 10.40 29.97 -15.19
N GLU A 26 10.31 31.25 -15.54
CA GLU A 26 9.33 32.20 -15.01
C GLU A 26 7.87 31.90 -15.44
N GLN A 27 7.66 31.13 -16.50
CA GLN A 27 6.35 30.89 -17.14
C GLN A 27 5.92 29.43 -17.13
N HIS A 28 6.82 28.52 -16.74
CA HIS A 28 6.64 27.08 -16.86
C HIS A 28 7.04 26.36 -15.58
N SER A 29 6.07 25.63 -15.02
CA SER A 29 6.30 24.74 -13.90
C SER A 29 5.51 23.44 -14.02
N LEU A 30 5.89 22.45 -13.24
CA LEU A 30 5.26 21.14 -13.13
C LEU A 30 4.88 20.88 -11.69
N LEU A 31 3.62 20.53 -11.44
CA LEU A 31 3.18 20.09 -10.12
C LEU A 31 3.36 18.57 -10.02
N VAL A 32 3.98 18.11 -8.94
CA VAL A 32 4.13 16.69 -8.58
C VAL A 32 3.30 16.44 -7.32
N ASP A 33 2.29 15.59 -7.48
CA ASP A 33 1.25 15.30 -6.50
C ASP A 33 0.43 16.54 -6.05
N CYS A 34 -0.75 16.27 -5.49
CA CYS A 34 -1.62 17.27 -4.87
C CYS A 34 -2.45 16.57 -3.79
N GLY A 35 -1.79 16.30 -2.68
CA GLY A 35 -2.26 15.47 -1.57
C GLY A 35 -3.10 16.18 -0.52
N LEU A 36 -3.93 15.41 0.19
CA LEU A 36 -4.63 15.86 1.40
C LEU A 36 -3.72 15.71 2.62
N PHE A 37 -3.76 16.67 3.54
CA PHE A 37 -3.17 16.50 4.87
C PHE A 37 -4.08 15.62 5.76
N GLN A 38 -3.50 14.71 6.54
CA GLN A 38 -4.25 13.82 7.45
C GLN A 38 -3.71 13.85 8.89
N GLY A 39 -4.56 13.54 9.86
CA GLY A 39 -4.15 13.32 11.26
C GLY A 39 -3.61 14.58 11.95
N ALA A 40 -2.54 14.45 12.74
CA ALA A 40 -1.93 15.53 13.51
C ALA A 40 -1.42 16.70 12.63
N GLU A 41 -1.21 16.45 11.34
CA GLU A 41 -0.86 17.47 10.34
C GLU A 41 -2.06 18.32 9.93
N THR A 42 -3.23 18.10 10.53
CA THR A 42 -4.35 19.05 10.50
C THR A 42 -4.35 19.98 11.72
N SER A 43 -3.52 19.71 12.74
CA SER A 43 -3.78 20.16 14.11
C SER A 43 -2.67 21.02 14.75
N ALA A 44 -1.64 21.44 14.02
CA ALA A 44 -0.53 22.19 14.61
C ALA A 44 -0.96 23.52 15.30
N GLU A 45 -2.20 24.01 15.08
CA GLU A 45 -2.75 25.21 15.74
C GLU A 45 -4.22 25.08 16.18
N GLY A 46 -4.79 23.88 16.27
CA GLY A 46 -6.15 23.69 16.83
C GLY A 46 -7.29 24.36 16.05
N ARG A 47 -7.05 24.87 14.83
CA ARG A 47 -8.11 25.25 13.89
C ARG A 47 -8.42 24.07 12.97
N ALA A 48 -9.50 23.38 13.27
CA ALA A 48 -10.06 22.42 12.33
C ALA A 48 -10.47 23.16 11.03
N GLY A 49 -9.97 22.68 9.90
CA GLY A 49 -10.67 22.75 8.61
C GLY A 49 -10.51 24.04 7.79
N ALA A 50 -10.56 23.85 6.47
CA ALA A 50 -10.51 24.84 5.38
C ALA A 50 -9.09 25.27 4.90
N ASP A 51 -8.30 26.01 5.68
CA ASP A 51 -7.15 26.75 5.13
C ASP A 51 -6.03 25.89 4.50
N ARG A 52 -5.87 24.61 4.89
CA ARG A 52 -4.84 23.71 4.31
C ARG A 52 -5.28 22.95 3.05
N LEU A 53 -6.57 23.00 2.73
CA LEU A 53 -7.13 22.36 1.54
C LEU A 53 -7.08 23.31 0.34
N ASP A 54 -7.05 24.60 0.60
CA ASP A 54 -6.97 25.63 -0.42
C ASP A 54 -5.65 25.55 -1.19
N ILE A 55 -5.71 25.98 -2.44
CA ILE A 55 -4.54 26.15 -3.29
C ILE A 55 -4.20 27.64 -3.24
N ASP A 56 -3.18 27.95 -2.45
CA ASP A 56 -2.69 29.30 -2.13
C ASP A 56 -1.47 29.72 -2.97
N PHE A 57 -0.98 28.83 -3.82
CA PHE A 57 0.13 29.07 -4.73
C PHE A 57 -0.33 29.35 -6.16
N ASP A 58 0.53 30.04 -6.93
CA ASP A 58 0.24 30.38 -8.31
C ASP A 58 0.22 29.12 -9.21
N ILE A 59 -0.94 28.88 -9.82
CA ILE A 59 -1.17 27.79 -10.76
C ILE A 59 -1.01 28.22 -12.23
N SER A 60 -0.80 29.51 -12.50
CA SER A 60 -0.78 30.06 -13.87
C SER A 60 0.38 29.52 -14.72
N THR A 61 1.49 29.16 -14.08
CA THR A 61 2.68 28.61 -14.71
C THR A 61 2.62 27.09 -14.91
N LEU A 62 1.65 26.40 -14.30
CA LEU A 62 1.56 24.94 -14.32
C LEU A 62 1.23 24.41 -15.72
N LYS A 63 2.17 23.64 -16.30
CA LYS A 63 1.97 22.96 -17.58
C LYS A 63 1.27 21.61 -17.44
N ALA A 64 1.52 20.92 -16.33
CA ALA A 64 0.90 19.65 -16.00
C ALA A 64 0.91 19.41 -14.49
N LEU A 65 0.01 18.55 -14.02
CA LEU A 65 0.09 17.85 -12.74
C LEU A 65 0.53 16.42 -13.03
N VAL A 66 1.54 15.91 -12.34
CA VAL A 66 1.98 14.52 -12.44
C VAL A 66 1.73 13.83 -11.10
N LEU A 67 1.04 12.70 -11.13
CA LEU A 67 0.76 11.90 -9.93
C LEU A 67 1.76 10.75 -9.83
N THR A 68 2.44 10.64 -8.71
CA THR A 68 3.32 9.52 -8.37
C THR A 68 2.49 8.26 -8.17
N HIS A 69 1.42 8.35 -7.38
CA HIS A 69 0.49 7.27 -7.12
C HIS A 69 -0.85 7.81 -6.62
N VAL A 70 -1.77 6.92 -6.25
CA VAL A 70 -3.18 7.27 -5.99
C VAL A 70 -3.55 7.30 -4.52
N HIS A 71 -2.62 7.33 -3.56
CA HIS A 71 -3.02 7.52 -2.17
C HIS A 71 -3.54 8.94 -1.92
N MET A 72 -4.40 9.07 -0.92
CA MET A 72 -5.14 10.30 -0.64
C MET A 72 -4.25 11.47 -0.24
N ASP A 73 -3.16 11.19 0.43
CA ASP A 73 -2.08 12.11 0.76
C ASP A 73 -1.20 12.52 -0.44
N HIS A 74 -1.49 12.01 -1.65
CA HIS A 74 -0.89 12.42 -2.92
C HIS A 74 -1.91 12.94 -3.95
N VAL A 75 -3.19 12.57 -3.82
CA VAL A 75 -4.23 12.94 -4.81
C VAL A 75 -5.45 13.66 -4.22
N GLY A 76 -5.55 13.74 -2.90
CA GLY A 76 -6.79 14.15 -2.24
C GLY A 76 -7.15 15.62 -2.39
N ARG A 77 -6.22 16.49 -2.81
CA ARG A 77 -6.48 17.91 -3.09
C ARG A 77 -6.73 18.22 -4.57
N LEU A 78 -6.77 17.24 -5.46
CA LEU A 78 -7.21 17.46 -6.85
C LEU A 78 -8.54 18.25 -6.96
N PRO A 79 -9.53 18.10 -6.06
CA PRO A 79 -10.77 18.88 -6.14
C PRO A 79 -10.54 20.37 -6.00
N TYR A 80 -9.73 20.72 -5.03
CA TYR A 80 -9.39 22.09 -4.68
C TYR A 80 -8.52 22.72 -5.78
N LEU A 81 -7.61 21.94 -6.38
CA LEU A 81 -6.83 22.38 -7.53
C LEU A 81 -7.70 22.70 -8.76
N LEU A 82 -8.70 21.87 -9.06
CA LEU A 82 -9.65 22.15 -10.13
C LEU A 82 -10.55 23.34 -9.80
N ALA A 83 -10.98 23.49 -8.54
CA ALA A 83 -11.76 24.64 -8.07
C ALA A 83 -10.98 25.96 -8.14
N ALA A 84 -9.67 25.94 -7.87
CA ALA A 84 -8.76 27.07 -8.02
C ALA A 84 -8.54 27.49 -9.49
N GLY A 85 -9.04 26.70 -10.45
CA GLY A 85 -9.06 27.06 -11.87
C GLY A 85 -8.04 26.31 -12.72
N TYR A 86 -7.40 25.26 -12.20
CA TYR A 86 -6.49 24.43 -12.98
C TYR A 86 -7.19 23.73 -14.16
N LYS A 87 -6.62 23.88 -15.36
CA LYS A 87 -7.20 23.35 -16.60
C LYS A 87 -6.27 22.39 -17.36
N GLY A 88 -5.04 22.20 -16.88
CA GLY A 88 -4.04 21.39 -17.55
C GLY A 88 -4.26 19.87 -17.41
N PRO A 89 -3.37 19.07 -18.05
CA PRO A 89 -3.42 17.61 -18.00
C PRO A 89 -2.98 17.06 -16.64
N ILE A 90 -3.63 15.97 -16.22
CA ILE A 90 -3.29 15.18 -15.03
C ILE A 90 -2.59 13.91 -15.50
N ILE A 91 -1.28 13.92 -15.47
CA ILE A 91 -0.44 12.82 -15.96
C ILE A 91 -0.26 11.78 -14.84
N CYS A 92 -0.47 10.51 -15.16
CA CYS A 92 -0.19 9.42 -14.23
C CYS A 92 0.09 8.12 -15.00
N SER A 93 0.43 7.05 -14.30
CA SER A 93 0.62 5.75 -14.94
C SER A 93 -0.71 5.14 -15.40
N GLN A 94 -0.66 4.21 -16.36
CA GLN A 94 -1.86 3.52 -16.84
C GLN A 94 -2.67 2.82 -15.72
N PRO A 95 -2.05 2.11 -14.74
CA PRO A 95 -2.81 1.58 -13.60
C PRO A 95 -3.37 2.69 -12.71
N SER A 96 -2.59 3.74 -12.42
CA SER A 96 -3.07 4.87 -11.60
C SER A 96 -4.29 5.56 -12.22
N ALA A 97 -4.36 5.68 -13.54
CA ALA A 97 -5.52 6.24 -14.23
C ALA A 97 -6.82 5.44 -14.01
N GLN A 98 -6.73 4.11 -13.85
CA GLN A 98 -7.88 3.25 -13.56
C GLN A 98 -8.25 3.25 -12.08
N LEU A 99 -7.26 3.41 -11.19
CA LEU A 99 -7.47 3.38 -9.74
C LEU A 99 -7.91 4.74 -9.18
N LEU A 100 -7.48 5.85 -9.79
CA LEU A 100 -7.75 7.21 -9.33
C LEU A 100 -9.24 7.51 -9.12
N PRO A 101 -10.18 7.16 -10.03
CA PRO A 101 -11.59 7.41 -9.81
C PRO A 101 -12.16 6.68 -8.59
N LEU A 102 -11.66 5.48 -8.28
CA LEU A 102 -12.11 4.71 -7.12
C LEU A 102 -11.71 5.39 -5.80
N VAL A 103 -10.46 5.89 -5.74
CA VAL A 103 -9.94 6.62 -4.58
C VAL A 103 -10.73 7.91 -4.37
N LEU A 104 -10.89 8.69 -5.43
CA LEU A 104 -11.56 9.99 -5.34
C LEU A 104 -13.05 9.83 -5.05
N GLU A 105 -13.71 8.80 -5.57
CA GLU A 105 -15.10 8.53 -5.22
C GLU A 105 -15.30 8.32 -3.71
N ASP A 106 -14.42 7.56 -3.08
CA ASP A 106 -14.48 7.30 -1.64
C ASP A 106 -14.22 8.57 -0.83
N ALA A 107 -13.16 9.31 -1.18
CA ALA A 107 -12.81 10.58 -0.54
C ALA A 107 -13.94 11.61 -0.57
N PHE A 108 -14.66 11.69 -1.69
CA PHE A 108 -15.78 12.61 -1.84
C PHE A 108 -16.99 12.23 -1.00
N GLN A 109 -17.28 10.92 -0.85
CA GLN A 109 -18.38 10.47 -0.01
C GLN A 109 -18.20 10.94 1.44
N PHE A 110 -16.96 10.97 1.92
CA PHE A 110 -16.64 11.51 3.25
C PHE A 110 -16.63 13.04 3.30
N THR A 111 -16.12 13.72 2.26
CA THR A 111 -15.89 15.18 2.29
C THR A 111 -17.14 16.02 2.00
N PHE A 112 -17.98 15.60 1.04
CA PHE A 112 -19.10 16.42 0.53
C PHE A 112 -20.48 15.76 0.72
N GLY A 113 -20.55 14.68 1.49
CA GLY A 113 -21.75 13.87 1.67
C GLY A 113 -22.20 13.16 0.38
N ARG A 114 -23.48 12.75 0.32
CA ARG A 114 -24.02 11.95 -0.79
C ARG A 114 -24.47 12.78 -2.01
N ASN A 115 -23.84 13.91 -2.31
CA ASN A 115 -24.16 14.65 -3.55
C ASN A 115 -23.56 13.92 -4.77
N ALA A 116 -24.24 12.85 -5.18
CA ALA A 116 -23.81 11.99 -6.27
C ALA A 116 -23.67 12.75 -7.59
N GLN A 117 -24.49 13.78 -7.84
CA GLN A 117 -24.43 14.55 -9.08
C GLN A 117 -23.14 15.38 -9.18
N LEU A 118 -22.77 16.06 -8.09
CA LEU A 118 -21.54 16.85 -8.03
C LEU A 118 -20.31 15.94 -8.17
N LEU A 119 -20.31 14.82 -7.45
CA LEU A 119 -19.27 13.79 -7.55
C LEU A 119 -19.11 13.28 -8.99
N GLN A 120 -20.20 12.90 -9.65
CA GLN A 120 -20.14 12.40 -11.03
C GLN A 120 -19.63 13.46 -12.01
N LYS A 121 -20.06 14.72 -11.86
CA LYS A 121 -19.53 15.84 -12.66
C LYS A 121 -18.02 15.99 -12.44
N TYR A 122 -17.58 15.89 -11.19
CA TYR A 122 -16.18 16.03 -10.81
C TYR A 122 -15.31 14.89 -11.36
N LEU A 123 -15.71 13.63 -11.16
CA LEU A 123 -15.01 12.47 -11.71
C LEU A 123 -14.91 12.55 -13.23
N LYS A 124 -15.97 13.01 -13.91
CA LYS A 124 -15.95 13.24 -15.36
C LYS A 124 -14.92 14.31 -15.76
N LEU A 125 -14.80 15.41 -15.02
CA LEU A 125 -13.82 16.46 -15.30
C LEU A 125 -12.38 15.97 -15.15
N ILE A 126 -12.11 15.15 -14.13
CA ILE A 126 -10.80 14.50 -13.96
C ILE A 126 -10.53 13.53 -15.09
N GLN A 127 -11.46 12.62 -15.38
CA GLN A 127 -11.30 11.63 -16.44
C GLN A 127 -10.98 12.28 -17.80
N GLN A 128 -11.57 13.44 -18.08
CA GLN A 128 -11.27 14.22 -19.29
C GLN A 128 -9.87 14.84 -19.32
N ARG A 129 -9.23 15.02 -18.16
CA ARG A 129 -7.87 15.60 -18.01
C ARG A 129 -6.80 14.55 -17.75
N VAL A 130 -7.18 13.36 -17.29
CA VAL A 130 -6.24 12.29 -17.01
C VAL A 130 -5.58 11.83 -18.30
N MET A 131 -4.25 11.93 -18.32
CA MET A 131 -3.40 11.50 -19.41
C MET A 131 -2.54 10.33 -18.92
N PRO A 132 -2.95 9.08 -19.17
CA PRO A 132 -2.17 7.92 -18.78
C PRO A 132 -0.92 7.80 -19.65
N LEU A 133 0.25 7.67 -19.02
CA LEU A 133 1.51 7.39 -19.70
C LEU A 133 1.99 5.96 -19.43
N PRO A 134 2.60 5.29 -20.42
CA PRO A 134 3.31 4.05 -20.19
C PRO A 134 4.59 4.29 -19.38
N PHE A 135 4.96 3.32 -18.56
CA PHE A 135 6.24 3.34 -17.84
C PHE A 135 7.42 3.33 -18.83
N ARG A 136 8.56 3.90 -18.41
CA ARG A 136 9.85 3.91 -19.13
C ARG A 136 9.86 4.69 -20.45
N THR A 137 8.79 5.41 -20.76
CA THR A 137 8.68 6.25 -21.95
C THR A 137 8.84 7.72 -21.59
N TRP A 138 9.66 8.44 -22.35
CA TRP A 138 9.77 9.89 -22.23
C TRP A 138 8.58 10.57 -22.89
N HIS A 139 8.01 11.55 -22.21
CA HIS A 139 6.92 12.38 -22.68
C HIS A 139 7.34 13.86 -22.61
N SER A 140 7.34 14.54 -23.75
CA SER A 140 7.69 15.96 -23.83
C SER A 140 6.56 16.82 -23.27
N LEU A 141 6.88 17.67 -22.29
CA LEU A 141 5.98 18.67 -21.72
C LEU A 141 6.16 20.03 -22.39
N ILE A 142 7.42 20.39 -22.67
CA ILE A 142 7.82 21.69 -23.22
C ILE A 142 8.91 21.42 -24.25
N ASP A 143 8.77 22.02 -25.43
CA ASP A 143 9.78 21.96 -26.48
C ASP A 143 9.86 23.34 -27.16
N THR A 144 10.61 24.25 -26.52
CA THR A 144 10.92 25.57 -27.06
C THR A 144 12.42 25.72 -27.26
N PRO A 145 12.88 26.72 -28.04
CA PRO A 145 14.31 26.97 -28.22
C PRO A 145 15.07 27.31 -26.93
N ASP A 146 14.36 27.84 -25.93
CA ASP A 146 14.92 28.28 -24.66
C ASP A 146 14.83 27.20 -23.57
N LEU A 147 13.80 26.34 -23.63
CA LEU A 147 13.51 25.32 -22.63
C LEU A 147 12.94 24.06 -23.29
N GLN A 148 13.59 22.93 -23.02
CA GLN A 148 13.04 21.61 -23.33
C GLN A 148 12.86 20.83 -22.03
N ALA A 149 11.64 20.39 -21.77
CA ALA A 149 11.30 19.61 -20.58
C ALA A 149 10.52 18.37 -20.95
N ARG A 150 10.93 17.23 -20.40
CA ARG A 150 10.26 15.95 -20.58
C ARG A 150 10.24 15.15 -19.29
N ILE A 151 9.23 14.32 -19.14
CA ILE A 151 9.06 13.47 -17.97
C ILE A 151 9.02 12.00 -18.35
N ARG A 152 9.35 11.14 -17.39
CA ARG A 152 9.23 9.69 -17.53
C ARG A 152 8.82 9.06 -16.22
N LEU A 153 7.79 8.21 -16.29
CA LEU A 153 7.31 7.43 -15.16
C LEU A 153 8.10 6.14 -15.05
N GLN A 154 8.61 5.85 -13.86
CA GLN A 154 9.32 4.61 -13.55
C GLN A 154 8.66 3.94 -12.36
N ARG A 155 8.70 2.61 -12.28
CA ARG A 155 7.99 1.89 -11.21
C ARG A 155 8.62 2.15 -9.84
N ALA A 156 7.81 2.61 -8.89
CA ALA A 156 8.22 2.83 -7.49
C ALA A 156 7.97 1.63 -6.58
N GLY A 157 7.10 0.70 -6.98
CA GLY A 157 6.88 -0.56 -6.26
C GLY A 157 6.09 -0.42 -4.96
N HIS A 158 5.50 0.75 -4.66
CA HIS A 158 4.73 1.03 -3.45
C HIS A 158 3.30 0.47 -3.50
N ILE A 159 2.54 0.87 -4.51
CA ILE A 159 1.23 0.30 -4.87
C ILE A 159 1.16 0.05 -6.36
N LEU A 160 0.14 -0.67 -6.83
CA LEU A 160 -0.05 -0.90 -8.26
C LEU A 160 -0.23 0.43 -8.99
N GLY A 161 0.65 0.70 -9.96
CA GLY A 161 0.67 1.99 -10.68
C GLY A 161 1.60 3.04 -10.09
N SER A 162 2.13 2.84 -8.89
CA SER A 162 3.06 3.79 -8.27
C SER A 162 4.30 4.03 -9.14
N ALA A 163 4.70 5.30 -9.19
CA ALA A 163 5.81 5.76 -10.00
C ALA A 163 6.66 6.81 -9.30
N TYR A 164 7.98 6.67 -9.46
CA TYR A 164 8.88 7.83 -9.32
C TYR A 164 8.97 8.55 -10.66
N ILE A 165 9.13 9.87 -10.60
CA ILE A 165 9.08 10.76 -11.76
C ILE A 165 10.49 11.24 -12.06
N GLU A 166 10.98 10.94 -13.27
CA GLU A 166 12.19 11.57 -13.78
C GLU A 166 11.81 12.77 -14.65
N CYS A 167 12.37 13.94 -14.35
CA CYS A 167 12.20 15.17 -15.11
C CYS A 167 13.54 15.56 -15.74
N ASP A 168 13.63 15.53 -17.06
CA ASP A 168 14.75 16.08 -17.82
C ASP A 168 14.42 17.52 -18.21
N VAL A 169 15.21 18.47 -17.70
CA VAL A 169 15.10 19.90 -18.00
C VAL A 169 16.38 20.34 -18.70
N ARG A 170 16.25 20.90 -19.90
CA ARG A 170 17.36 21.35 -20.74
C ARG A 170 17.16 22.80 -21.15
N TYR A 171 18.24 23.57 -21.14
CA TYR A 171 18.29 24.96 -21.57
C TYR A 171 19.25 25.08 -22.76
N PRO A 172 18.79 24.85 -24.01
CA PRO A 172 19.66 24.72 -25.17
C PRO A 172 20.59 25.92 -25.39
N LYS A 173 20.09 27.15 -25.26
CA LYS A 173 20.89 28.37 -25.44
C LYS A 173 21.98 28.56 -24.37
N ARG A 174 21.78 27.99 -23.19
CA ARG A 174 22.77 28.04 -22.09
C ARG A 174 23.72 26.84 -22.09
N GLY A 175 23.41 25.79 -22.87
CA GLY A 175 24.15 24.52 -22.84
C GLY A 175 23.99 23.76 -21.53
N GLU A 176 22.96 24.06 -20.73
CA GLU A 176 22.74 23.47 -19.41
C GLU A 176 21.67 22.36 -19.47
N GLN A 177 21.83 21.32 -18.65
CA GLN A 177 20.82 20.30 -18.43
C GLN A 177 20.82 19.83 -16.98
N LYS A 178 19.64 19.49 -16.47
CA LYS A 178 19.44 18.95 -15.13
C LYS A 178 18.42 17.82 -15.17
N ARG A 179 18.66 16.77 -14.39
CA ARG A 179 17.68 15.72 -14.09
C ARG A 179 17.21 15.88 -12.65
N VAL A 180 15.93 16.17 -12.49
CA VAL A 180 15.26 16.18 -11.18
C VAL A 180 14.45 14.89 -11.05
N VAL A 181 14.54 14.22 -9.91
CA VAL A 181 13.79 13.00 -9.63
C VAL A 181 12.94 13.20 -8.39
N PHE A 182 11.64 12.89 -8.49
CA PHE A 182 10.72 12.82 -7.36
C PHE A 182 10.38 11.36 -7.11
N SER A 183 10.69 10.85 -5.93
CA SER A 183 10.46 9.43 -5.63
C SER A 183 8.97 9.06 -5.55
N GLY A 184 8.14 10.00 -5.06
CA GLY A 184 6.88 9.61 -4.42
C GLY A 184 7.17 8.64 -3.28
N ASP A 185 6.21 7.78 -2.97
CA ASP A 185 6.42 6.69 -2.03
C ASP A 185 7.09 5.50 -2.71
N LEU A 186 8.06 4.90 -2.03
CA LEU A 186 8.83 3.78 -2.50
C LEU A 186 8.42 2.50 -1.77
N GLY A 187 8.15 1.46 -2.53
CA GLY A 187 7.84 0.15 -1.94
C GLY A 187 9.07 -0.53 -1.38
N ALA A 188 8.86 -1.45 -0.44
CA ALA A 188 9.93 -2.33 0.02
C ALA A 188 10.35 -3.29 -1.10
N THR A 189 11.61 -3.72 -1.08
CA THR A 189 12.09 -4.78 -1.97
C THR A 189 11.26 -6.05 -1.80
N HIS A 190 10.92 -6.70 -2.92
CA HIS A 190 10.14 -7.94 -2.97
C HIS A 190 8.69 -7.83 -2.49
N THR A 191 8.11 -6.63 -2.46
CA THR A 191 6.67 -6.45 -2.19
C THR A 191 5.83 -7.33 -3.12
N PRO A 192 4.89 -8.14 -2.59
CA PRO A 192 4.02 -8.99 -3.40
C PRO A 192 3.33 -8.23 -4.52
N LEU A 193 3.10 -8.88 -5.67
CA LEU A 193 2.42 -8.34 -6.85
C LEU A 193 3.16 -7.24 -7.61
N LEU A 194 4.08 -6.52 -6.97
CA LEU A 194 4.66 -5.29 -7.51
C LEU A 194 6.08 -5.53 -8.02
N PRO A 195 6.39 -5.14 -9.28
CA PRO A 195 7.78 -5.19 -9.74
C PRO A 195 8.66 -4.31 -8.87
N ALA A 196 9.80 -4.86 -8.42
CA ALA A 196 10.77 -4.12 -7.62
C ALA A 196 11.21 -2.83 -8.34
N GLN A 197 11.32 -1.76 -7.58
CA GLN A 197 11.87 -0.51 -8.05
C GLN A 197 13.33 -0.67 -8.46
N LYS A 198 13.74 0.12 -9.45
CA LYS A 198 15.14 0.24 -9.85
C LYS A 198 15.54 1.69 -9.67
N SER A 199 16.70 1.92 -9.06
CA SER A 199 17.24 3.26 -8.89
C SER A 199 17.36 3.98 -10.24
N PRO A 200 17.13 5.30 -10.29
CA PRO A 200 17.35 6.08 -11.50
C PRO A 200 18.83 6.01 -11.89
N TRP A 201 19.12 6.04 -13.19
CA TRP A 201 20.50 6.00 -13.68
C TRP A 201 21.32 7.24 -13.26
N LYS A 202 20.65 8.39 -13.14
CA LYS A 202 21.22 9.63 -12.61
C LYS A 202 20.12 10.48 -11.98
N ALA A 203 20.50 11.36 -11.06
CA ALA A 203 19.70 12.49 -10.60
C ALA A 203 20.68 13.60 -10.20
N ASP A 204 20.49 14.80 -10.74
CA ASP A 204 21.23 15.99 -10.29
C ASP A 204 20.57 16.58 -9.03
N ILE A 205 19.24 16.45 -8.94
CA ILE A 205 18.44 16.75 -7.75
C ILE A 205 17.53 15.56 -7.49
N LEU A 206 17.49 15.07 -6.25
CA LEU A 206 16.64 13.97 -5.82
C LEU A 206 15.76 14.43 -4.65
N VAL A 207 14.46 14.45 -4.87
CA VAL A 207 13.44 14.60 -3.83
C VAL A 207 12.99 13.20 -3.44
N LEU A 208 13.40 12.77 -2.25
CA LEU A 208 13.22 11.42 -1.75
C LEU A 208 12.30 11.44 -0.53
N GLU A 209 11.32 10.53 -0.49
CA GLU A 209 10.52 10.27 0.71
C GLU A 209 11.39 9.78 1.87
N SER A 210 10.88 9.91 3.10
CA SER A 210 11.62 9.51 4.30
C SER A 210 10.73 8.89 5.37
N THR A 211 9.61 8.29 4.98
CA THR A 211 8.58 7.75 5.90
C THR A 211 9.18 6.79 6.95
N TYR A 212 10.16 6.00 6.52
CA TYR A 212 10.89 5.03 7.33
C TYR A 212 12.39 5.30 7.35
N GLY A 213 12.81 6.56 7.21
CA GLY A 213 14.23 6.94 7.19
C GLY A 213 15.01 6.58 8.46
N ASP A 214 14.31 6.21 9.53
CA ASP A 214 14.84 5.86 10.85
C ASP A 214 15.01 4.35 11.09
N ARG A 215 14.57 3.48 10.16
CA ARG A 215 14.53 2.02 10.41
C ARG A 215 14.77 1.19 9.15
N LEU A 216 15.20 -0.06 9.36
CA LEU A 216 15.34 -1.05 8.28
C LEU A 216 14.08 -1.89 8.14
N HIS A 217 13.74 -2.25 6.91
CA HIS A 217 12.63 -3.17 6.64
C HIS A 217 13.00 -4.62 6.99
N GLU A 218 12.07 -5.32 7.64
CA GLU A 218 12.17 -6.76 7.86
C GLU A 218 12.00 -7.56 6.55
N ASP A 219 12.70 -8.68 6.45
CA ASP A 219 12.60 -9.58 5.31
C ASP A 219 11.17 -10.14 5.12
N ARG A 220 10.77 -10.30 3.85
CA ARG A 220 9.43 -10.79 3.48
C ARG A 220 9.15 -12.19 4.02
N ARG A 221 10.14 -13.09 4.06
CA ARG A 221 9.96 -14.46 4.57
C ARG A 221 9.64 -14.43 6.06
N THR A 222 10.37 -13.62 6.83
CA THR A 222 10.15 -13.46 8.26
C THR A 222 8.77 -12.87 8.56
N ARG A 223 8.36 -11.83 7.81
CA ARG A 223 7.02 -11.24 7.94
C ARG A 223 5.90 -12.25 7.67
N LYS A 224 6.04 -13.08 6.63
CA LYS A 224 5.09 -14.16 6.30
C LYS A 224 5.01 -15.21 7.41
N GLN A 225 6.16 -15.63 7.95
CA GLN A 225 6.20 -16.58 9.06
C GLN A 225 5.54 -16.01 10.33
N ARG A 226 5.77 -14.74 10.64
CA ARG A 226 5.11 -14.07 11.76
C ARG A 226 3.60 -13.99 11.57
N LEU A 227 3.13 -13.61 10.37
CA LEU A 227 1.70 -13.59 10.05
C LEU A 227 1.07 -14.98 10.25
N LYS A 228 1.70 -16.02 9.72
CA LYS A 228 1.27 -17.42 9.92
C LYS A 228 1.18 -17.76 11.41
N ALA A 229 2.23 -17.49 12.19
CA ALA A 229 2.27 -17.81 13.60
C ALA A 229 1.18 -17.08 14.42
N ILE A 230 0.91 -15.81 14.12
CA ILE A 230 -0.16 -15.04 14.77
C ILE A 230 -1.53 -15.68 14.49
N ILE A 231 -1.78 -16.08 13.24
CA ILE A 231 -3.04 -16.73 12.86
C ILE A 231 -3.17 -18.10 13.54
N GLU A 232 -2.11 -18.90 13.57
CA GLU A 232 -2.13 -20.22 14.22
C GLU A 232 -2.37 -20.10 15.72
N GLN A 233 -1.74 -19.13 16.38
CA GLN A 233 -1.96 -18.87 17.80
C GLN A 233 -3.41 -18.47 18.07
N ALA A 234 -3.93 -17.49 17.33
CA ALA A 234 -5.31 -17.03 17.52
C ALA A 234 -6.32 -18.16 17.30
N LEU A 235 -6.10 -19.02 16.31
CA LEU A 235 -6.97 -20.16 16.05
C LEU A 235 -6.86 -21.26 17.12
N ALA A 236 -5.65 -21.52 17.64
CA ALA A 236 -5.47 -22.44 18.77
C ALA A 236 -6.21 -21.97 20.03
N ASP A 237 -6.38 -20.65 20.17
CA ASP A 237 -7.11 -20.01 21.27
C ASP A 237 -8.62 -19.84 20.97
N ASN A 238 -9.14 -20.41 19.87
CA ASN A 238 -10.52 -20.19 19.37
C ASN A 238 -10.88 -18.70 19.20
N GLY A 239 -9.87 -17.87 18.91
CA GLY A 239 -10.00 -16.43 18.72
C GLY A 239 -10.12 -16.00 17.25
N THR A 240 -10.27 -14.69 17.07
CA THR A 240 -10.39 -14.04 15.76
C THR A 240 -9.22 -13.06 15.56
N VAL A 241 -8.63 -13.04 14.36
CA VAL A 241 -7.61 -12.06 13.98
C VAL A 241 -8.26 -10.90 13.24
N LEU A 242 -8.16 -9.69 13.79
CA LEU A 242 -8.59 -8.45 13.13
C LEU A 242 -7.37 -7.68 12.63
N ILE A 243 -7.30 -7.40 11.33
CA ILE A 243 -6.19 -6.68 10.71
C ILE A 243 -6.69 -5.35 10.11
N PRO A 244 -6.44 -4.20 10.76
CA PRO A 244 -6.71 -2.91 10.13
C PRO A 244 -5.70 -2.66 9.01
N ALA A 245 -6.18 -2.34 7.81
CA ALA A 245 -5.34 -2.06 6.66
C ALA A 245 -6.00 -1.02 5.73
N PHE A 246 -5.18 -0.26 5.01
CA PHE A 246 -5.67 0.59 3.93
C PHE A 246 -6.32 -0.28 2.83
N SER A 247 -7.41 0.22 2.26
CA SER A 247 -8.18 -0.48 1.21
C SER A 247 -7.39 -0.77 -0.07
N ILE A 248 -6.30 -0.04 -0.31
CA ILE A 248 -5.38 -0.18 -1.43
C ILE A 248 -3.94 -0.39 -0.90
N GLY A 249 -3.17 -1.26 -1.56
CA GLY A 249 -1.80 -1.60 -1.18
C GLY A 249 -1.75 -2.76 -0.19
N ARG A 250 -1.69 -2.47 1.12
CA ARG A 250 -1.43 -3.47 2.17
C ARG A 250 -2.47 -4.60 2.19
N THR A 251 -3.74 -4.29 1.94
CA THR A 251 -4.80 -5.32 1.86
C THR A 251 -4.48 -6.35 0.79
N GLN A 252 -4.09 -5.93 -0.42
CA GLN A 252 -3.81 -6.85 -1.52
C GLN A 252 -2.52 -7.65 -1.28
N GLU A 253 -1.51 -7.07 -0.64
CA GLU A 253 -0.34 -7.81 -0.20
C GLU A 253 -0.70 -8.92 0.81
N LEU A 254 -1.52 -8.60 1.82
CA LEU A 254 -1.95 -9.57 2.82
C LEU A 254 -2.75 -10.71 2.19
N LEU A 255 -3.69 -10.40 1.29
CA LEU A 255 -4.47 -11.42 0.58
C LEU A 255 -3.56 -12.34 -0.24
N TYR A 256 -2.55 -11.79 -0.92
CA TYR A 256 -1.57 -12.58 -1.68
C TYR A 256 -0.76 -13.53 -0.80
N GLU A 257 -0.33 -13.07 0.38
CA GLU A 257 0.43 -13.90 1.33
C GLU A 257 -0.44 -14.96 2.00
N LEU A 258 -1.69 -14.61 2.35
CA LEU A 258 -2.66 -15.56 2.91
C LEU A 258 -2.97 -16.69 1.93
N GLU A 259 -3.16 -16.37 0.65
CA GLU A 259 -3.35 -17.38 -0.39
C GLU A 259 -2.14 -18.31 -0.50
N GLU A 260 -0.93 -17.80 -0.29
CA GLU A 260 0.28 -18.63 -0.24
C GLU A 260 0.36 -19.55 0.97
N ILE A 261 0.05 -19.03 2.15
CA ILE A 261 0.03 -19.81 3.39
C ILE A 261 -1.00 -20.94 3.27
N ILE A 262 -2.21 -20.63 2.81
CA ILE A 262 -3.28 -21.62 2.60
C ILE A 262 -2.85 -22.66 1.56
N HIS A 263 -2.34 -22.23 0.40
CA HIS A 263 -1.93 -23.15 -0.66
C HIS A 263 -0.87 -24.16 -0.18
N HIS A 264 0.12 -23.71 0.60
CA HIS A 264 1.15 -24.59 1.16
C HIS A 264 0.63 -25.51 2.27
N ALA A 265 -0.34 -25.06 3.05
CA ALA A 265 -0.99 -25.90 4.05
C ALA A 265 -1.84 -27.00 3.39
N THR A 266 -2.55 -26.67 2.29
CA THR A 266 -3.35 -27.64 1.53
C THR A 266 -2.50 -28.60 0.69
N ASN A 267 -1.34 -28.13 0.19
CA ASN A 267 -0.45 -28.90 -0.69
C ASN A 267 0.96 -28.97 -0.10
N PRO A 268 1.17 -29.71 1.00
CA PRO A 268 2.50 -29.84 1.59
C PRO A 268 3.44 -30.50 0.57
N PRO A 269 4.70 -30.02 0.44
CA PRO A 269 5.68 -30.66 -0.43
C PRO A 269 5.88 -32.12 0.01
N ARG A 270 5.91 -33.03 -0.96
CA ARG A 270 5.96 -34.50 -0.76
C ARG A 270 7.09 -35.03 0.14
N SER A 271 8.06 -34.20 0.57
CA SER A 271 9.15 -34.58 1.46
C SER A 271 8.77 -34.67 2.95
N ARG A 272 7.53 -34.34 3.35
CA ARG A 272 7.06 -34.48 4.75
C ARG A 272 6.19 -35.70 5.04
N LEU A 273 5.94 -36.56 4.05
CA LEU A 273 5.34 -37.88 4.28
C LEU A 273 6.47 -38.88 4.55
N SER A 274 7.07 -38.81 5.74
CA SER A 274 7.95 -39.89 6.22
C SER A 274 7.11 -40.94 6.95
N SER A 275 7.19 -42.15 6.40
CA SER A 275 6.61 -43.45 6.73
C SER A 275 6.51 -43.84 8.23
N PRO A 276 5.61 -44.78 8.58
CA PRO A 276 5.47 -45.29 9.95
C PRO A 276 6.77 -45.96 10.44
N LEU A 277 7.14 -45.68 11.70
CA LEU A 277 8.32 -46.26 12.36
C LEU A 277 8.30 -47.81 12.29
N PRO A 278 9.44 -48.47 12.01
CA PRO A 278 9.59 -49.89 12.30
C PRO A 278 9.70 -50.12 13.81
N LEU A 279 9.01 -51.15 14.31
CA LEU A 279 9.15 -51.65 15.67
C LEU A 279 10.63 -51.92 16.01
N ALA A 280 11.02 -51.52 17.21
CA ALA A 280 12.32 -51.80 17.80
C ALA A 280 12.55 -53.32 17.92
N GLY A 281 13.65 -53.79 17.33
CA GLY A 281 14.26 -55.09 17.60
C GLY A 281 15.53 -54.88 18.43
N GLU A 282 15.61 -55.60 19.54
CA GLU A 282 16.75 -55.67 20.45
C GLU A 282 17.99 -56.28 19.74
N GLY A 283 19.20 -55.84 20.12
CA GLY A 283 20.44 -56.47 19.67
C GLY A 283 21.73 -55.75 20.10
N LEU A 284 22.41 -56.34 21.09
CA LEU A 284 23.70 -55.99 21.71
C LEU A 284 24.93 -55.88 20.77
N GLY A 285 25.97 -55.18 21.25
CA GLY A 285 27.40 -55.53 21.01
C GLY A 285 28.26 -54.38 20.46
N GLU A 286 28.92 -53.56 21.28
CA GLU A 286 30.29 -53.70 21.85
C GLU A 286 31.42 -52.90 21.13
N ARG A 287 32.19 -52.18 21.96
CA ARG A 287 33.63 -51.77 21.85
C ARG A 287 34.09 -50.56 21.03
N ALA A 288 34.22 -49.45 21.76
CA ALA A 288 35.45 -48.70 22.11
C ALA A 288 36.66 -48.67 21.14
N LYS A 289 37.13 -47.44 20.82
CA LYS A 289 38.55 -47.02 20.88
C LYS A 289 38.70 -45.50 21.17
N THR A 290 39.52 -45.22 22.17
CA THR A 290 40.24 -43.98 22.59
C THR A 290 41.30 -43.57 21.54
N ALA A 291 41.93 -42.40 21.44
CA ALA A 291 41.97 -41.03 22.02
C ALA A 291 42.93 -40.20 21.08
N PRO A 292 43.69 -39.16 21.51
CA PRO A 292 43.35 -37.75 21.66
C PRO A 292 44.21 -36.78 20.79
N HIS A 293 43.86 -35.49 20.69
CA HIS A 293 44.83 -34.42 20.46
C HIS A 293 44.47 -33.10 21.17
N GLN A 294 45.51 -32.48 21.73
CA GLN A 294 45.57 -31.36 22.66
C GLN A 294 45.92 -30.04 21.95
N MET A 295 45.39 -28.93 22.51
CA MET A 295 45.93 -27.55 22.70
C MET A 295 46.44 -26.77 21.46
N THR A 296 46.38 -25.43 21.34
CA THR A 296 46.60 -24.29 22.26
C THR A 296 46.01 -23.00 21.65
N GLY A 297 45.70 -21.96 22.46
CA GLY A 297 45.68 -20.56 21.98
C GLY A 297 44.72 -19.59 22.70
N GLU A 298 45.26 -18.79 23.62
CA GLU A 298 44.68 -17.62 24.33
C GLU A 298 44.49 -16.42 23.37
N GLY A 299 43.70 -15.33 23.55
CA GLY A 299 42.86 -14.67 24.57
C GLY A 299 42.18 -13.46 23.85
N PRO A 300 41.76 -12.32 24.47
CA PRO A 300 41.60 -11.99 25.88
C PRO A 300 40.15 -11.64 26.28
N ARG A 301 39.97 -11.54 27.60
CA ARG A 301 38.74 -11.25 28.34
C ARG A 301 38.49 -9.73 28.42
N PHE A 302 37.23 -9.31 28.29
CA PHE A 302 36.74 -8.05 28.84
C PHE A 302 35.76 -8.35 29.98
N SER A 303 36.11 -7.89 31.18
CA SER A 303 35.33 -7.95 32.41
C SER A 303 34.66 -6.60 32.66
N SER A 304 33.36 -6.60 32.93
CA SER A 304 32.67 -5.54 33.67
C SER A 304 31.62 -6.14 34.61
N PRO A 305 31.32 -5.50 35.75
CA PRO A 305 30.81 -6.15 36.95
C PRO A 305 29.27 -6.17 37.03
N LEU A 306 28.73 -7.24 37.62
CA LEU A 306 27.34 -7.35 38.08
C LEU A 306 27.18 -6.73 39.48
N PRO A 307 26.06 -6.06 39.80
CA PRO A 307 25.67 -5.71 41.16
C PRO A 307 24.90 -6.87 41.85
N PRO A 308 24.76 -6.85 43.18
CA PRO A 308 24.47 -8.04 43.99
C PRO A 308 22.98 -8.41 44.04
N ALA A 309 22.76 -9.68 44.40
CA ALA A 309 21.48 -10.33 44.62
C ALA A 309 20.68 -9.69 45.75
N GLY A 310 19.39 -9.44 45.49
CA GLY A 310 18.37 -9.12 46.48
C GLY A 310 17.27 -10.18 46.44
N GLU A 311 16.88 -10.62 47.64
CA GLU A 311 15.92 -11.68 47.95
C GLU A 311 14.53 -11.43 47.35
N GLY A 312 13.89 -12.49 46.84
CA GLY A 312 12.59 -12.43 46.17
C GLY A 312 11.38 -12.57 47.11
N PRO A 313 10.14 -12.45 46.57
CA PRO A 313 8.97 -13.10 47.12
C PRO A 313 8.57 -14.31 46.27
N GLY A 314 8.22 -15.41 46.95
CA GLY A 314 8.02 -16.74 46.38
C GLY A 314 6.95 -16.84 45.29
N VAL A 315 7.31 -17.57 44.23
CA VAL A 315 6.39 -18.04 43.21
C VAL A 315 5.96 -19.46 43.59
N ARG A 316 4.65 -19.65 43.82
CA ARG A 316 4.04 -20.98 43.89
C ARG A 316 4.26 -21.70 42.57
N GLU A 317 4.96 -22.83 42.61
CA GLU A 317 4.96 -23.80 41.51
C GLU A 317 3.56 -24.40 41.39
N THR A 318 2.84 -24.03 40.34
CA THR A 318 1.75 -24.85 39.81
C THR A 318 2.34 -25.76 38.75
N THR A 319 2.23 -27.07 38.99
CA THR A 319 2.58 -28.12 38.04
C THR A 319 1.72 -28.00 36.78
N ALA A 320 2.23 -27.34 35.75
CA ALA A 320 1.63 -27.37 34.42
C ALA A 320 2.20 -28.58 33.66
N SER A 321 1.33 -29.53 33.32
CA SER A 321 1.65 -30.65 32.44
C SER A 321 2.32 -30.16 31.16
N LYS A 322 3.52 -30.66 30.89
CA LYS A 322 4.16 -30.59 29.56
C LYS A 322 3.25 -31.29 28.56
N LYS A 323 2.55 -30.53 27.71
CA LYS A 323 1.97 -31.06 26.48
C LYS A 323 3.11 -31.34 25.50
N THR A 324 3.14 -32.56 24.98
CA THR A 324 3.98 -32.97 23.85
C THR A 324 3.60 -32.20 22.57
N PRO A 325 4.51 -32.07 21.58
CA PRO A 325 4.27 -31.28 20.37
C PRO A 325 3.21 -31.87 19.41
N GLU A 326 2.64 -33.04 19.73
CA GLU A 326 1.76 -33.81 18.84
C GLU A 326 0.26 -33.46 18.98
N ASP A 327 -0.15 -32.71 20.02
CA ASP A 327 -1.56 -32.32 20.28
C ASP A 327 -1.82 -30.83 20.00
N SER A 328 -1.31 -30.31 18.88
CA SER A 328 -1.85 -29.03 18.34
C SER A 328 -3.12 -29.37 17.56
N PRO A 329 -4.28 -28.75 17.82
CA PRO A 329 -5.48 -29.00 17.01
C PRO A 329 -5.11 -28.82 15.54
N GLU A 330 -5.42 -29.80 14.69
CA GLU A 330 -5.13 -29.72 13.26
C GLU A 330 -5.80 -28.48 12.69
N LEU A 331 -5.00 -27.42 12.53
CA LEU A 331 -5.43 -26.13 12.02
C LEU A 331 -5.81 -26.30 10.55
N HIS A 332 -7.11 -26.37 10.30
CA HIS A 332 -7.64 -26.61 8.97
C HIS A 332 -7.66 -25.31 8.13
N TRP A 333 -6.46 -24.88 7.72
CA TRP A 333 -6.25 -23.76 6.80
C TRP A 333 -7.17 -23.74 5.57
N PRO A 334 -7.51 -24.88 4.92
CA PRO A 334 -8.43 -24.86 3.78
C PRO A 334 -9.84 -24.36 4.13
N ALA A 335 -10.26 -24.44 5.39
CA ALA A 335 -11.59 -24.03 5.84
C ALA A 335 -11.61 -22.67 6.56
N LEU A 336 -10.45 -22.00 6.71
CA LEU A 336 -10.34 -20.73 7.43
C LEU A 336 -11.01 -19.60 6.64
N PRO A 337 -12.13 -18.99 7.10
CA PRO A 337 -12.74 -17.86 6.41
C PRO A 337 -11.87 -16.61 6.53
N ILE A 338 -11.63 -15.93 5.40
CA ILE A 338 -10.96 -14.62 5.36
C ILE A 338 -11.99 -13.59 4.91
N ILE A 339 -12.37 -12.69 5.82
CA ILE A 339 -13.42 -11.70 5.56
C ILE A 339 -12.78 -10.35 5.22
N LEU A 340 -13.08 -9.84 4.03
CA LEU A 340 -12.75 -8.49 3.61
C LEU A 340 -13.95 -7.56 3.84
N ASP A 341 -13.97 -6.93 5.01
CA ASP A 341 -15.05 -6.05 5.46
C ASP A 341 -14.86 -4.59 4.99
N SER A 342 -14.69 -4.41 3.68
CA SER A 342 -14.63 -3.08 3.08
C SER A 342 -15.10 -3.12 1.62
N PRO A 343 -16.21 -2.44 1.27
CA PRO A 343 -16.65 -2.31 -0.11
C PRO A 343 -15.57 -1.68 -1.00
N LEU A 344 -14.84 -0.69 -0.48
CA LEU A 344 -13.75 -0.05 -1.20
C LEU A 344 -12.60 -1.01 -1.46
N ALA A 345 -12.17 -1.76 -0.44
CA ALA A 345 -11.09 -2.74 -0.59
C ALA A 345 -11.50 -3.87 -1.55
N THR A 346 -12.76 -4.26 -1.56
CA THR A 346 -13.31 -5.23 -2.52
C THR A 346 -13.20 -4.71 -3.95
N ARG A 347 -13.55 -3.44 -4.18
CA ARG A 347 -13.42 -2.79 -5.50
C ARG A 347 -11.97 -2.67 -5.95
N PHE A 348 -11.06 -2.28 -5.06
CA PHE A 348 -9.62 -2.26 -5.38
C PHE A 348 -9.07 -3.64 -5.68
N THR A 349 -9.48 -4.66 -4.92
CA THR A 349 -9.06 -6.05 -5.16
C THR A 349 -9.55 -6.55 -6.52
N ARG A 350 -10.76 -6.15 -6.96
CA ARG A 350 -11.23 -6.39 -8.33
C ARG A 350 -10.37 -5.65 -9.36
N ALA A 351 -10.15 -4.34 -9.19
CA ALA A 351 -9.33 -3.55 -10.11
C ALA A 351 -7.89 -4.09 -10.23
N TYR A 352 -7.29 -4.55 -9.14
CA TYR A 352 -5.97 -5.18 -9.14
C TYR A 352 -5.95 -6.46 -9.99
N ARG A 353 -7.01 -7.28 -9.93
CA ARG A 353 -7.14 -8.47 -10.78
C ARG A 353 -7.26 -8.13 -12.25
N ASP A 354 -8.05 -7.11 -12.61
CA ASP A 354 -8.19 -6.65 -14.00
C ASP A 354 -6.86 -6.13 -14.55
N LEU A 355 -6.03 -5.55 -13.67
CA LEU A 355 -4.70 -5.04 -13.96
C LEU A 355 -3.58 -6.07 -13.78
N GLN A 356 -3.89 -7.37 -13.75
CA GLN A 356 -2.89 -8.42 -13.48
C GLN A 356 -1.67 -8.37 -14.39
N HIS A 357 -1.82 -7.94 -15.65
CA HIS A 357 -0.72 -7.80 -16.61
C HIS A 357 0.37 -6.80 -16.21
N PHE A 358 0.11 -5.94 -15.20
CA PHE A 358 1.10 -5.06 -14.60
C PHE A 358 1.85 -5.66 -13.41
N TRP A 359 1.43 -6.84 -12.94
CA TRP A 359 2.03 -7.54 -11.80
C TRP A 359 3.44 -8.04 -12.13
N ASP A 360 4.18 -8.34 -11.08
CA ASP A 360 5.52 -8.91 -11.18
C ASP A 360 5.55 -10.32 -11.78
N ALA A 361 6.76 -10.80 -12.09
CA ALA A 361 6.96 -12.10 -12.71
C ALA A 361 6.53 -13.27 -11.79
N GLU A 362 6.66 -13.11 -10.47
CA GLU A 362 6.25 -14.11 -9.48
C GLU A 362 4.74 -14.32 -9.50
N ALA A 363 3.96 -13.23 -9.39
CA ALA A 363 2.51 -13.30 -9.43
C ALA A 363 1.98 -13.76 -10.80
N GLN A 364 2.61 -13.34 -11.89
CA GLN A 364 2.30 -13.84 -13.22
C GLN A 364 2.49 -15.36 -13.34
N LYS A 365 3.55 -15.91 -12.73
CA LYS A 365 3.78 -17.36 -12.70
C LYS A 365 2.68 -18.08 -11.91
N ARG A 366 2.21 -17.52 -10.79
CA ARG A 366 1.11 -18.09 -9.99
C ARG A 366 -0.18 -18.20 -10.80
N ILE A 367 -0.55 -17.12 -11.51
CA ILE A 367 -1.75 -17.12 -12.37
C ILE A 367 -1.65 -18.21 -13.44
N LYS A 368 -0.47 -18.35 -14.08
CA LYS A 368 -0.25 -19.36 -15.14
C LYS A 368 -0.43 -20.80 -14.66
N VAL A 369 -0.20 -21.08 -13.38
CA VAL A 369 -0.43 -22.41 -12.78
C VAL A 369 -1.82 -22.55 -12.15
N GLY A 370 -2.76 -21.65 -12.47
CA GLY A 370 -4.16 -21.71 -12.04
C GLY A 370 -4.43 -21.14 -10.64
N ARG A 371 -3.44 -20.56 -9.96
CA ARG A 371 -3.65 -19.93 -8.65
C ARG A 371 -4.39 -18.61 -8.78
N LYS A 372 -5.11 -18.22 -7.73
CA LYS A 372 -5.93 -16.99 -7.68
C LYS A 372 -5.55 -16.11 -6.48
N PRO A 373 -4.40 -15.40 -6.51
CA PRO A 373 -3.85 -14.73 -5.33
C PRO A 373 -4.78 -13.69 -4.66
N LEU A 374 -5.72 -13.11 -5.41
CA LEU A 374 -6.69 -12.12 -4.94
C LEU A 374 -8.15 -12.58 -5.10
N GLY A 375 -8.38 -13.89 -5.24
CA GLY A 375 -9.71 -14.44 -5.52
C GLY A 375 -9.80 -15.93 -5.19
N PHE A 376 -9.20 -16.32 -4.06
CA PHE A 376 -9.23 -17.68 -3.53
C PHE A 376 -10.54 -17.95 -2.78
N GLU A 377 -10.90 -19.22 -2.60
CA GLU A 377 -12.23 -19.66 -2.16
C GLU A 377 -12.60 -19.19 -0.74
N GLN A 378 -11.59 -19.05 0.12
CA GLN A 378 -11.75 -18.60 1.50
C GLN A 378 -12.04 -17.09 1.63
N LEU A 379 -11.88 -16.31 0.55
CA LEU A 379 -12.07 -14.85 0.57
C LEU A 379 -13.55 -14.49 0.47
N LEU A 380 -14.13 -14.04 1.58
CA LEU A 380 -15.49 -13.53 1.68
C LEU A 380 -15.47 -12.00 1.64
N THR A 381 -16.27 -11.40 0.77
CA THR A 381 -16.39 -9.94 0.66
C THR A 381 -17.77 -9.49 1.11
N VAL A 382 -17.83 -8.39 1.86
CA VAL A 382 -19.10 -7.80 2.27
C VAL A 382 -19.61 -6.88 1.15
N GLU A 383 -20.71 -7.25 0.50
CA GLU A 383 -21.39 -6.33 -0.42
C GLU A 383 -22.24 -5.32 0.38
N PRO A 384 -22.22 -4.02 0.01
CA PRO A 384 -23.07 -3.05 0.67
C PRO A 384 -24.54 -3.43 0.45
N ARG A 385 -25.33 -3.50 1.54
CA ARG A 385 -26.78 -3.65 1.45
C ARG A 385 -27.34 -2.54 0.55
N ARG A 386 -28.02 -2.91 -0.54
CA ARG A 386 -28.85 -1.98 -1.31
C ARG A 386 -29.77 -1.25 -0.33
N PRO A 387 -29.85 0.09 -0.35
CA PRO A 387 -30.89 0.78 0.40
C PRO A 387 -32.25 0.24 -0.07
N PRO A 388 -33.23 0.06 0.84
CA PRO A 388 -34.56 -0.38 0.44
C PRO A 388 -35.09 0.58 -0.63
N ALA A 389 -35.64 0.03 -1.71
CA ALA A 389 -36.25 0.82 -2.76
C ALA A 389 -37.38 1.66 -2.14
N HIS A 390 -37.15 2.96 -1.97
CA HIS A 390 -38.22 3.90 -1.69
C HIS A 390 -39.10 3.97 -2.94
N GLY A 391 -40.22 3.24 -2.90
CA GLY A 391 -41.11 3.12 -4.06
C GLY A 391 -42.28 2.17 -3.84
N ALA A 392 -42.97 2.26 -2.70
CA ALA A 392 -44.37 1.83 -2.62
C ALA A 392 -45.20 3.09 -2.34
N PRO A 393 -46.11 3.52 -3.24
CA PRO A 393 -46.94 4.68 -2.98
C PRO A 393 -47.89 4.35 -1.83
N SER A 394 -47.79 5.12 -0.75
CA SER A 394 -48.77 5.14 0.33
C SER A 394 -50.16 5.36 -0.24
N GLY A 395 -51.06 4.45 0.10
CA GLY A 395 -52.43 4.40 -0.39
C GLY A 395 -53.16 5.74 -0.30
N GLN A 396 -53.91 6.02 -1.36
CA GLN A 396 -54.81 7.15 -1.49
C GLN A 396 -55.71 7.28 -0.26
N HIS A 397 -55.67 8.46 0.37
CA HIS A 397 -56.72 8.90 1.27
C HIS A 397 -58.05 8.92 0.52
N ARG A 398 -58.94 7.96 0.83
CA ARG A 398 -60.37 8.05 0.51
C ARG A 398 -61.01 9.09 1.43
N PRO A 399 -61.81 10.04 0.92
CA PRO A 399 -62.62 10.90 1.78
C PRO A 399 -63.78 10.11 2.40
N PRO A 400 -64.27 10.51 3.58
CA PRO A 400 -65.35 9.79 4.26
C PRO A 400 -66.66 9.96 3.49
N ARG A 401 -67.30 8.84 3.16
CA ARG A 401 -68.69 8.83 2.71
C ARG A 401 -69.59 8.95 3.94
N HIS A 402 -70.39 10.01 3.98
CA HIS A 402 -71.61 10.06 4.78
C HIS A 402 -72.46 8.82 4.48
N ARG A 403 -72.91 8.14 5.53
CA ARG A 403 -74.10 7.29 5.50
C ARG A 403 -74.98 7.66 6.66
N ASP A 404 -76.15 8.17 6.29
CA ASP A 404 -77.34 8.30 7.09
C ASP A 404 -77.84 6.95 7.64
N CYS A 405 -78.43 7.05 8.83
CA CYS A 405 -79.61 6.37 9.38
C CYS A 405 -79.79 4.86 9.22
N GLY A 406 -80.01 4.23 10.39
CA GLY A 406 -80.57 2.89 10.57
C GLY A 406 -80.50 2.50 12.03
#